data_AF-A0A851IEL3-F1
#
_entry.id   AF-A0A851IEL3-F1
#
_cell.length_a   1.000
_cell.length_b   1.000
_cell.length_c   1.000
_cell.angle_alpha   90.00
_cell.angle_beta   90.00
_cell.angle_gamma   90.00
#
_symmetry.space_group_name_H-M   'P 1'
#
loop_
_entity.id
_entity.type
_entity.pdbx_description
1 polymer ?
#
loop_
_entity_poly.entity_id
_entity_poly.type
_entity_poly.pdbx_seq_one_letter_code
_entity_poly.pdbx_strand_id
1 'polypeptide(L)'
;MKPKFRSTESAFFTVLKNLNYEGQNVGQNVGQSVGQKLKPDDRRKHIIEIIEGNSKVTALDLSKIFYVSERTIERDLKKLTEEKVIEYVGGAKDGHWTVKK
;
A
#
# COMPACT_ATOMS: atom_id res chain seq x y z
N MET A 1 -13.99 17.81 -16.33
CA MET A 1 -14.27 18.91 -15.37
C MET A 1 -13.05 19.83 -15.32
N LYS A 2 -13.19 21.17 -15.22
CA LYS A 2 -12.03 22.09 -15.28
C LYS A 2 -11.49 22.41 -13.86
N PRO A 3 -10.16 22.45 -13.67
CA PRO A 3 -9.56 22.87 -12.40
C PRO A 3 -9.93 24.32 -12.07
N LYS A 4 -10.00 24.64 -10.78
CA LYS A 4 -10.16 26.03 -10.30
C LYS A 4 -8.89 26.49 -9.62
N PHE A 5 -8.44 27.68 -9.98
CA PHE A 5 -7.26 28.32 -9.43
C PHE A 5 -7.65 29.58 -8.69
N ARG A 6 -7.03 29.85 -7.54
CA ARG A 6 -7.18 31.10 -6.81
C ARG A 6 -5.87 31.46 -6.12
N SER A 7 -5.60 32.74 -5.96
CA SER A 7 -4.36 33.24 -5.35
C SER A 7 -4.68 34.35 -4.36
N THR A 8 -3.75 34.56 -3.44
CA THR A 8 -3.65 35.70 -2.52
C THR A 8 -2.25 36.31 -2.67
N GLU A 9 -1.98 37.42 -2.01
CA GLU A 9 -0.64 38.05 -2.04
C GLU A 9 0.48 37.13 -1.52
N SER A 10 0.14 36.15 -0.69
CA SER A 10 1.12 35.26 -0.05
C SER A 10 1.00 33.78 -0.44
N ALA A 11 0.00 33.37 -1.22
CA ALA A 11 -0.21 31.97 -1.55
C ALA A 11 -1.05 31.72 -2.82
N PHE A 12 -0.80 30.58 -3.47
CA PHE A 12 -1.57 30.06 -4.60
C PHE A 12 -2.27 28.75 -4.24
N PHE A 13 -3.51 28.57 -4.69
CA PHE A 13 -4.34 27.39 -4.42
C PHE A 13 -4.91 26.80 -5.72
N THR A 14 -4.84 25.48 -5.83
CA THR A 14 -5.48 24.69 -6.90
C THR A 14 -6.53 23.78 -6.30
N VAL A 15 -7.77 23.85 -6.81
CA VAL A 15 -8.87 22.96 -6.44
C VAL A 15 -9.18 22.04 -7.61
N LEU A 16 -8.81 20.78 -7.48
CA LEU A 16 -9.14 19.69 -8.41
C LEU A 16 -10.39 18.97 -7.92
N LYS A 17 -11.51 19.13 -8.63
CA LYS A 17 -12.74 18.40 -8.32
C LYS A 17 -12.73 17.07 -9.05
N ASN A 18 -12.40 16.02 -8.28
CA ASN A 18 -12.54 14.60 -8.55
C ASN A 18 -12.02 14.11 -9.92
N LEU A 19 -10.79 13.58 -9.92
CA LEU A 19 -10.32 12.63 -10.90
C LEU A 19 -10.38 11.26 -10.25
N ASN A 20 -11.07 10.29 -10.86
CA ASN A 20 -10.79 8.89 -10.63
C ASN A 20 -9.33 8.68 -11.08
N TYR A 21 -8.38 8.84 -10.15
CA TYR A 21 -7.01 8.40 -10.38
C TYR A 21 -7.08 6.88 -10.41
N GLU A 22 -7.07 6.30 -11.60
CA GLU A 22 -6.96 4.85 -11.75
C GLU A 22 -5.64 4.40 -11.14
N GLY A 23 -5.76 3.86 -9.93
CA GLY A 23 -4.66 3.55 -9.05
C GLY A 23 -5.19 3.24 -7.67
N GLN A 24 -6.02 2.19 -7.59
CA GLN A 24 -6.39 1.44 -6.39
C GLN A 24 -6.75 2.25 -5.13
N ASN A 25 -8.03 2.17 -4.78
CA ASN A 25 -8.65 2.52 -3.49
C ASN A 25 -8.11 1.69 -2.29
N VAL A 26 -6.79 1.62 -2.07
CA VAL A 26 -6.19 0.99 -0.87
C VAL A 26 -5.39 1.97 -0.01
N GLY A 27 -5.06 3.16 -0.53
CA GLY A 27 -4.27 4.14 0.23
C GLY A 27 -5.06 5.06 1.17
N GLN A 28 -6.39 5.13 1.05
CA GLN A 28 -7.15 6.26 1.61
C GLN A 28 -7.54 6.12 3.10
N ASN A 29 -7.35 4.96 3.72
CA ASN A 29 -7.56 4.79 5.17
C ASN A 29 -6.26 4.76 6.00
N VAL A 30 -5.07 4.86 5.38
CA VAL A 30 -3.77 4.77 6.09
C VAL A 30 -3.05 6.12 6.12
N GLY A 31 -3.80 7.23 6.01
CA GLY A 31 -3.26 8.59 6.00
C GLY A 31 -2.92 9.18 7.38
N GLN A 32 -3.03 8.42 8.48
CA GLN A 32 -2.95 8.99 9.84
C GLN A 32 -1.62 8.77 10.59
N SER A 33 -0.56 8.29 9.91
CA SER A 33 0.77 8.14 10.52
C SER A 33 1.88 8.68 9.62
N VAL A 34 1.78 9.95 9.20
CA VAL A 34 2.75 10.64 8.32
C VAL A 34 4.08 10.96 9.05
N GLY A 35 4.58 10.08 9.91
CA GLY A 35 5.84 10.31 10.61
C GLY A 35 6.39 9.15 11.45
N GLN A 36 5.60 8.12 11.75
CA GLN A 36 6.07 6.98 12.54
C GLN A 36 6.04 5.70 11.71
N LYS A 37 7.22 5.10 11.52
CA LYS A 37 7.34 3.76 10.94
C LYS A 37 6.57 2.79 11.84
N LEU A 38 5.58 2.10 11.28
CA LEU A 38 4.85 1.05 11.99
C LEU A 38 5.83 0.02 12.57
N LYS A 39 5.51 -0.49 13.76
CA LYS A 39 6.24 -1.63 14.33
C LYS A 39 6.13 -2.82 13.37
N PRO A 40 7.15 -3.71 13.33
CA PRO A 40 7.15 -4.84 12.39
C PRO A 40 5.93 -5.77 12.51
N ASP A 41 5.38 -5.98 13.70
CA ASP A 41 4.18 -6.81 13.90
C ASP A 41 2.93 -6.14 13.32
N ASP A 42 2.73 -4.83 13.58
CA ASP A 42 1.57 -4.09 13.10
C ASP A 42 1.58 -3.94 11.58
N ARG A 43 2.77 -3.72 11.00
CA ARG A 43 2.96 -3.70 9.55
C ARG A 43 2.62 -5.05 8.91
N ARG A 44 3.04 -6.16 9.52
CA ARG A 44 2.73 -7.52 9.03
C ARG A 44 1.23 -7.82 9.05
N LYS A 45 0.51 -7.40 10.09
CA LYS A 45 -0.96 -7.52 10.15
C LYS A 45 -1.63 -6.78 8.99
N HIS A 46 -1.24 -5.53 8.75
CA HIS A 46 -1.78 -4.75 7.63
C HIS A 46 -1.40 -5.36 6.26
N ILE A 47 -0.21 -5.94 6.11
CA ILE A 47 0.16 -6.65 4.87
C ILE A 47 -0.82 -7.80 4.60
N ILE A 48 -1.21 -8.57 5.62
CA ILE A 48 -2.19 -9.66 5.47
C ILE A 48 -3.54 -9.10 4.99
N GLU A 49 -4.04 -8.04 5.64
CA GLU A 49 -5.30 -7.38 5.25
C GLU A 49 -5.28 -6.89 3.80
N ILE A 50 -4.15 -6.30 3.36
CA ILE A 50 -3.97 -5.86 1.97
C ILE A 50 -3.98 -7.06 1.00
N ILE A 51 -3.32 -8.17 1.37
CA ILE A 51 -3.29 -9.39 0.54
C ILE A 51 -4.69 -10.00 0.42
N GLU A 52 -5.49 -10.01 1.48
CA GLU A 52 -6.89 -10.48 1.43
C GLU A 52 -7.75 -9.66 0.46
N GLY A 53 -7.51 -8.34 0.38
CA GLY A 53 -8.20 -7.46 -0.56
C GLY A 53 -7.60 -7.44 -1.98
N ASN A 54 -6.31 -7.72 -2.12
CA ASN A 54 -5.58 -7.72 -3.38
C ASN A 54 -4.44 -8.76 -3.39
N SER A 55 -4.74 -9.95 -3.90
CA SER A 55 -3.80 -11.07 -3.98
C SER A 55 -2.62 -10.84 -4.93
N LYS A 56 -2.68 -9.85 -5.83
CA LYS A 56 -1.61 -9.54 -6.79
C LYS A 56 -0.70 -8.40 -6.34
N VAL A 57 -0.79 -7.98 -5.08
CA VAL A 57 0.05 -6.90 -4.54
C VAL A 57 1.53 -7.28 -4.60
N THR A 58 2.38 -6.34 -5.05
CA THR A 58 3.83 -6.54 -5.13
C THR A 58 4.55 -5.97 -3.91
N ALA A 59 5.80 -6.38 -3.69
CA ALA A 59 6.64 -5.80 -2.64
C ALA A 59 6.86 -4.29 -2.87
N LEU A 60 6.98 -3.86 -4.13
CA LEU A 60 7.07 -2.46 -4.52
C LEU A 60 5.81 -1.68 -4.13
N ASP A 61 4.62 -2.23 -4.35
CA ASP A 61 3.36 -1.56 -3.99
C ASP A 61 3.25 -1.38 -2.48
N LEU A 62 3.50 -2.44 -1.71
CA LEU A 62 3.53 -2.41 -0.26
C LEU A 62 4.58 -1.41 0.27
N SER A 63 5.75 -1.30 -0.37
CA SER A 63 6.80 -0.37 0.04
C SER A 63 6.31 1.09 0.01
N LYS A 64 5.52 1.43 -1.01
CA LYS A 64 4.92 2.75 -1.19
C LYS A 64 3.80 3.00 -0.17
N ILE A 65 3.00 1.98 0.13
CA ILE A 65 1.92 2.04 1.13
C ILE A 65 2.48 2.27 2.54
N PHE A 66 3.55 1.57 2.91
CA PHE A 66 4.13 1.62 4.25
C PHE A 66 5.28 2.60 4.42
N TYR A 67 5.69 3.28 3.35
CA TYR A 67 6.84 4.20 3.35
C TYR A 67 8.13 3.57 3.91
N VAL A 68 8.39 2.32 3.53
CA VAL A 68 9.61 1.58 3.87
C VAL A 68 10.29 1.06 2.60
N SER A 69 11.52 0.57 2.71
CA SER A 69 12.20 -0.05 1.57
C SER A 69 11.52 -1.35 1.15
N GLU A 70 11.60 -1.68 -0.14
CA GLU A 70 11.17 -2.99 -0.67
C GLU A 70 11.81 -4.14 0.11
N ARG A 71 13.10 -4.05 0.43
CA ARG A 71 13.82 -5.03 1.27
C ARG A 71 13.18 -5.25 2.65
N THR A 72 12.58 -4.21 3.23
CA THR A 72 11.87 -4.35 4.52
C THR A 72 10.60 -5.16 4.33
N ILE A 73 9.84 -4.88 3.27
CA ILE A 73 8.64 -5.64 2.92
C ILE A 73 8.97 -7.09 2.56
N GLU A 74 10.01 -7.34 1.77
CA GLU A 74 10.47 -8.69 1.43
C GLU A 74 10.75 -9.52 2.68
N ARG A 75 11.39 -8.92 3.69
CA ARG A 75 11.65 -9.57 4.98
C ARG A 75 10.35 -9.87 5.74
N ASP A 76 9.38 -8.96 5.71
CA ASP A 76 8.08 -9.18 6.35
C ASP A 76 7.28 -10.28 5.64
N LEU A 77 7.23 -10.27 4.30
CA LEU A 77 6.61 -11.32 3.48
C LEU A 77 7.27 -12.69 3.70
N LYS A 78 8.61 -12.72 3.78
CA LYS A 78 9.37 -13.93 4.09
C LYS A 78 8.96 -14.48 5.46
N LYS A 79 8.89 -13.63 6.49
CA LYS A 79 8.48 -14.04 7.83
C LYS A 79 7.06 -14.59 7.87
N LEU A 80 6.11 -13.94 7.19
CA LEU A 80 4.73 -14.41 7.09
C LEU A 80 4.62 -15.75 6.34
N THR A 81 5.45 -15.95 5.32
CA THR A 81 5.55 -17.24 4.60
C THR A 81 6.13 -18.34 5.49
N GLU A 82 7.19 -18.05 6.25
CA GLU A 82 7.81 -18.99 7.21
C GLU A 82 6.84 -19.38 8.34
N GLU A 83 6.05 -18.42 8.83
CA GLU A 83 4.97 -18.64 9.80
C GLU A 83 3.74 -19.34 9.20
N LYS A 84 3.76 -19.65 7.90
CA LYS A 84 2.68 -20.29 7.13
C LYS A 84 1.36 -19.52 7.18
N VAL A 85 1.43 -18.19 7.35
CA VAL A 85 0.27 -17.29 7.35
C VAL A 85 -0.13 -16.91 5.93
N ILE A 86 0.86 -16.78 5.03
CA ILE A 86 0.64 -16.51 3.61
C ILE A 86 1.45 -17.48 2.75
N GLU A 87 1.04 -17.66 1.51
CA GLU A 87 1.77 -18.43 0.50
C GLU A 87 1.68 -17.72 -0.86
N TYR A 88 2.76 -17.73 -1.64
CA TYR A 88 2.72 -17.31 -3.03
C TYR A 88 2.45 -18.53 -3.92
N VAL A 89 1.32 -18.51 -4.64
CA VAL A 89 0.87 -19.61 -5.49
C VAL A 89 0.98 -19.19 -6.95
N GLY A 90 1.62 -20.02 -7.77
CA GLY A 90 1.76 -19.83 -9.22
C GLY A 90 3.16 -19.41 -9.67
N GLY A 91 3.28 -19.01 -10.94
CA GLY A 91 4.55 -18.65 -11.56
C GLY A 91 4.94 -17.19 -11.34
N ALA A 92 6.12 -16.80 -11.82
CA ALA A 92 6.58 -15.42 -11.76
C ALA A 92 5.71 -14.44 -12.58
N LYS A 93 4.92 -14.93 -13.55
CA LYS A 93 4.10 -14.11 -14.45
C LYS A 93 2.65 -13.96 -14.01
N ASP A 94 2.10 -14.97 -13.35
CA ASP A 94 0.67 -15.12 -13.07
C ASP A 94 0.36 -15.53 -11.62
N GLY A 95 1.38 -15.62 -10.77
CA GLY A 95 1.22 -15.96 -9.38
C GLY A 95 0.51 -14.88 -8.56
N HIS A 96 0.05 -15.29 -7.38
CA HIS A 96 -0.67 -14.45 -6.45
C HIS A 96 -0.45 -14.93 -5.01
N TRP A 97 -0.62 -14.01 -4.07
CA TRP A 97 -0.60 -14.30 -2.65
C TRP A 97 -1.93 -14.87 -2.18
N THR A 98 -1.86 -15.88 -1.31
CA THR A 98 -3.01 -16.47 -0.63
C THR A 98 -2.77 -16.44 0.88
N VAL A 99 -3.76 -15.99 1.65
CA VAL A 99 -3.73 -16.08 3.12
C VAL A 99 -4.19 -17.48 3.53
N LYS A 100 -3.39 -18.14 4.35
CA LYS A 100 -3.71 -19.44 4.96
C LYS A 100 -4.44 -19.18 6.27
N LYS A 101 -5.63 -19.74 6.41
CA LYS A 101 -6.42 -19.74 7.64
C LYS A 101 -6.21 -21.04 8.39
#